data_AF-R1CDV4-F1
#
_entry.id   AF-R1CDV4-F1
#
_cell.length_a   1.000
_cell.length_b   1.000
_cell.length_c   1.000
_cell.angle_alpha   90.00
_cell.angle_beta   90.00
_cell.angle_gamma   90.00
#
_symmetry.space_group_name_H-M   'P 1'
#
loop_
_entity.id
_entity.type
_entity.pdbx_description
1 polymer ?
#
loop_
_entity_poly.entity_id
_entity_poly.type
_entity_poly.pdbx_seq_one_letter_code
_entity_poly.pdbx_strand_id
1 'polypeptide(L)'
;MSKKQRNIICMIDGFLVFGLLCYAVIFFLANKNLNPIEISMSESLIERRLFFRRLAEMIYSVCSVIYILGQILLIYFGMKNGYRVSLKRIFIYFFSQIVLALVCVLPFAFFDFSYFSDYIFPLRSLVIILFVMTIGSCIIHYVKKTTAP
;
A
#
# COMPACT_ATOMS: atom_id res chain seq x y z
N MET A 1 17.61 -14.73 7.31
CA MET A 1 16.26 -14.29 7.71
C MET A 1 15.52 -15.50 8.24
N SER A 2 14.97 -15.45 9.44
CA SER A 2 14.30 -16.62 10.05
C SER A 2 12.94 -16.87 9.40
N LYS A 3 12.40 -18.10 9.52
CA LYS A 3 11.05 -18.46 9.04
C LYS A 3 9.98 -17.54 9.66
N LYS A 4 10.12 -17.21 10.94
CA LYS A 4 9.23 -16.29 11.67
C LYS A 4 9.23 -14.88 11.08
N GLN A 5 10.39 -14.33 10.71
CA GLN A 5 10.50 -13.01 10.07
C GLN A 5 9.85 -12.99 8.69
N ARG A 6 10.01 -14.06 7.89
CA ARG A 6 9.35 -14.19 6.59
C ARG A 6 7.83 -14.17 6.72
N ASN A 7 7.28 -14.93 7.68
CA ASN A 7 5.84 -14.96 7.92
C ASN A 7 5.29 -13.59 8.33
N ILE A 8 6.01 -12.85 9.18
CA ILE A 8 5.62 -11.50 9.60
C ILE A 8 5.57 -10.55 8.39
N ILE A 9 6.61 -10.58 7.53
CA ILE A 9 6.63 -9.78 6.30
C ILE A 9 5.44 -10.13 5.41
N CYS A 10 5.18 -11.42 5.16
CA CYS A 10 4.04 -11.85 4.35
C CYS A 10 2.70 -11.41 4.94
N MET A 11 2.54 -11.42 6.27
CA MET A 11 1.32 -10.93 6.92
C MET A 11 1.15 -9.42 6.74
N ILE A 12 2.23 -8.64 6.91
CA ILE A 12 2.23 -7.19 6.72
C ILE A 12 1.89 -6.84 5.27
N ASP A 13 2.53 -7.50 4.30
CA ASP A 13 2.24 -7.32 2.87
C ASP A 13 0.81 -7.75 2.54
N GLY A 14 0.29 -8.78 3.22
CA GLY A 14 -1.10 -9.21 3.12
C GLY A 14 -2.10 -8.12 3.50
N PHE A 15 -1.82 -7.32 4.55
CA PHE A 15 -2.67 -6.17 4.89
C PHE A 15 -2.67 -5.11 3.78
N LEU A 16 -1.50 -4.81 3.19
CA LEU A 16 -1.41 -3.87 2.08
C LEU A 16 -2.24 -4.34 0.87
N VAL A 17 -2.05 -5.60 0.48
CA VAL A 17 -2.80 -6.23 -0.63
C VAL A 17 -4.29 -6.20 -0.36
N PHE A 18 -4.71 -6.63 0.84
CA PHE A 18 -6.11 -6.65 1.22
C PHE A 18 -6.74 -5.25 1.18
N GLY A 19 -6.05 -4.24 1.73
CA GLY A 19 -6.53 -2.86 1.71
C GLY A 19 -6.69 -2.31 0.29
N LEU A 20 -5.71 -2.55 -0.58
CA LEU A 20 -5.75 -2.10 -1.98
C LEU A 20 -6.81 -2.82 -2.81
N LEU A 21 -6.97 -4.13 -2.62
CA LEU A 21 -8.02 -4.90 -3.32
C LEU A 21 -9.41 -4.48 -2.85
N CYS A 22 -9.64 -4.32 -1.54
CA CYS A 22 -10.90 -3.81 -1.01
C CYS A 22 -11.22 -2.42 -1.60
N TYR A 23 -10.23 -1.53 -1.64
CA TYR A 23 -10.38 -0.22 -2.25
C TYR A 23 -10.80 -0.34 -3.72
N ALA A 24 -10.03 -1.08 -4.53
CA ALA A 24 -10.28 -1.21 -5.96
C ALA A 24 -11.62 -1.87 -6.26
N VAL A 25 -12.00 -2.93 -5.54
CA VAL A 25 -13.27 -3.64 -5.73
C VAL A 25 -14.46 -2.77 -5.35
N ILE A 26 -14.43 -2.11 -4.17
CA ILE A 26 -15.53 -1.25 -3.74
C ILE A 26 -15.70 -0.09 -4.72
N PHE A 27 -14.59 0.51 -5.17
CA PHE A 27 -14.63 1.62 -6.12
C PHE A 27 -15.18 1.18 -7.49
N PHE A 28 -14.76 0.01 -7.97
CA PHE A 28 -15.27 -0.58 -9.20
C PHE A 28 -16.78 -0.85 -9.13
N LEU A 29 -17.25 -1.46 -8.05
CA LEU A 29 -18.67 -1.70 -7.84
C LEU A 29 -19.46 -0.39 -7.72
N ALA A 30 -18.90 0.63 -7.07
CA ALA A 30 -19.53 1.94 -6.96
C ALA A 30 -19.62 2.65 -8.32
N ASN A 31 -18.60 2.54 -9.18
CA ASN A 31 -18.63 3.14 -10.52
C ASN A 31 -19.60 2.46 -11.46
N LYS A 32 -19.68 1.12 -11.42
CA LYS A 32 -20.61 0.37 -12.28
C LYS A 32 -22.07 0.52 -11.86
N ASN A 33 -22.37 0.62 -10.56
CA ASN A 33 -23.75 0.66 -10.07
C ASN A 33 -24.26 2.06 -9.73
N LEU A 34 -23.36 3.03 -9.49
CA LEU A 34 -23.69 4.38 -9.05
C LEU A 34 -22.89 5.39 -9.89
N ASN A 35 -22.98 5.30 -11.22
CA ASN A 35 -22.28 6.20 -12.12
C ASN A 35 -22.65 7.68 -11.80
N PRO A 36 -21.67 8.55 -11.50
CA PRO A 36 -21.91 9.92 -11.06
C PRO A 36 -22.70 10.76 -12.08
N ILE A 37 -22.60 10.43 -13.38
CA ILE A 37 -23.35 11.13 -14.43
C ILE A 37 -24.83 10.77 -14.32
N GLU A 38 -25.14 9.48 -14.15
CA GLU A 38 -26.50 8.95 -14.14
C GLU A 38 -27.26 9.27 -12.85
N ILE A 39 -26.55 9.34 -11.71
CA ILE A 39 -27.16 9.56 -10.40
C ILE A 39 -27.25 11.04 -9.99
N SER A 40 -26.79 11.96 -10.84
CA SER A 40 -26.62 13.39 -10.53
C SER A 40 -27.89 14.11 -10.05
N MET A 41 -29.08 13.58 -10.39
CA MET A 41 -30.38 14.15 -10.03
C MET A 41 -30.99 13.52 -8.76
N SER A 42 -30.33 12.55 -8.13
CA SER A 42 -30.82 11.88 -6.92
C SER A 42 -29.85 12.01 -5.76
N GLU A 43 -30.20 12.86 -4.80
CA GLU A 43 -29.41 13.11 -3.58
C GLU A 43 -29.11 11.81 -2.83
N SER A 44 -30.12 10.92 -2.68
CA SER A 44 -29.96 9.62 -2.01
C SER A 44 -28.90 8.70 -2.66
N LEU A 45 -28.78 8.72 -3.99
CA LEU A 45 -27.80 7.91 -4.72
C LEU A 45 -26.40 8.54 -4.62
N ILE A 46 -26.31 9.86 -4.63
CA ILE A 46 -25.07 10.61 -4.41
C ILE A 46 -24.51 10.30 -3.02
N GLU A 47 -25.34 10.38 -1.98
CA GLU A 47 -24.94 10.04 -0.61
C GLU A 47 -24.44 8.61 -0.50
N ARG A 48 -25.15 7.66 -1.14
CA ARG A 48 -24.74 6.25 -1.16
C ARG A 48 -23.39 6.05 -1.84
N ARG A 49 -23.11 6.76 -2.94
CA ARG A 49 -21.80 6.73 -3.62
C ARG A 49 -20.70 7.28 -2.72
N LEU A 50 -20.94 8.41 -2.05
CA LEU A 50 -19.99 9.00 -1.10
C LEU A 50 -19.72 8.07 0.07
N PHE A 51 -20.74 7.37 0.57
CA PHE A 51 -20.58 6.37 1.61
C PHE A 51 -19.63 5.24 1.19
N PHE A 52 -19.83 4.63 0.01
CA PHE A 52 -18.94 3.58 -0.48
C PHE A 52 -17.51 4.07 -0.68
N ARG A 53 -17.33 5.28 -1.21
CA ARG A 53 -16.00 5.89 -1.35
C ARG A 53 -15.32 6.06 0.01
N ARG A 54 -16.00 6.63 1.01
CA ARG A 54 -15.46 6.81 2.37
C ARG A 54 -15.14 5.47 3.03
N LEU A 55 -15.98 4.46 2.82
CA LEU A 55 -15.75 3.11 3.33
C LEU A 55 -14.48 2.50 2.73
N ALA A 56 -14.30 2.60 1.41
CA ALA A 56 -13.10 2.13 0.71
C ALA A 56 -11.83 2.84 1.24
N GLU A 57 -11.88 4.17 1.34
CA GLU A 57 -10.78 4.99 1.87
C GLU A 57 -10.46 4.64 3.32
N MET A 58 -11.47 4.40 4.17
CA MET A 58 -11.28 4.00 5.56
C MET A 58 -10.61 2.63 5.68
N ILE A 59 -11.08 1.62 4.94
CA ILE A 59 -10.48 0.28 4.95
C ILE A 59 -9.02 0.35 4.50
N TYR A 60 -8.76 1.06 3.39
CA TYR A 60 -7.40 1.24 2.90
C TYR A 60 -6.52 1.97 3.91
N SER A 61 -7.03 3.02 4.55
CA SER A 61 -6.30 3.80 5.57
C SER A 61 -5.89 2.92 6.75
N VAL A 62 -6.82 2.14 7.31
CA VAL A 62 -6.53 1.24 8.43
C VAL A 62 -5.47 0.20 8.05
N CYS A 63 -5.63 -0.44 6.89
CA CYS A 63 -4.66 -1.41 6.39
C CYS A 63 -3.29 -0.78 6.15
N SER A 64 -3.25 0.43 5.62
CA SER A 64 -2.02 1.19 5.38
C SER A 64 -1.30 1.54 6.67
N VAL A 65 -2.03 1.93 7.73
CA VAL A 65 -1.44 2.21 9.04
C VAL A 65 -0.80 0.95 9.64
N ILE A 66 -1.51 -0.18 9.59
CA ILE A 66 -0.97 -1.48 10.07
C ILE A 66 0.29 -1.84 9.28
N TYR A 67 0.25 -1.68 7.96
CA TYR A 67 1.38 -1.93 7.08
C TYR A 67 2.60 -1.06 7.44
N ILE A 68 2.40 0.26 7.60
CA ILE A 68 3.45 1.23 7.94
C ILE A 68 4.09 0.89 9.28
N LEU A 69 3.28 0.63 10.32
CA LEU A 69 3.78 0.24 11.63
C LEU A 69 4.57 -1.07 11.55
N GLY A 70 4.08 -2.03 10.77
CA GLY A 70 4.79 -3.27 10.49
C GLY A 70 6.17 -3.05 9.86
N GLN A 71 6.27 -2.17 8.85
CA GLN A 71 7.55 -1.85 8.21
C GLN A 71 8.52 -1.15 9.17
N ILE A 72 8.03 -0.20 9.97
CA ILE A 72 8.85 0.48 10.99
C ILE A 72 9.42 -0.54 11.98
N LEU A 73 8.59 -1.47 12.46
CA LEU A 73 9.03 -2.52 13.38
C LEU A 73 10.04 -3.47 12.73
N LEU A 74 9.84 -3.87 11.47
CA LEU A 74 10.79 -4.70 10.73
C LEU A 74 12.16 -4.04 10.58
N ILE A 75 12.17 -2.74 10.24
CA ILE A 75 13.39 -1.95 10.15
C ILE A 75 14.07 -1.89 11.53
N TYR A 76 13.32 -1.56 12.59
CA TYR A 76 13.81 -1.49 13.97
C TYR A 76 14.40 -2.82 14.47
N PHE A 77 13.72 -3.95 14.26
CA PHE A 77 14.23 -5.26 14.65
C PHE A 77 15.42 -5.68 13.80
N GLY A 78 15.44 -5.32 12.53
CA GLY A 78 16.63 -5.47 11.70
C GLY A 78 17.82 -4.70 12.29
N MET A 79 17.59 -3.49 12.82
CA MET A 79 18.64 -2.69 13.44
C MET A 79 19.18 -3.40 14.69
N LYS A 80 18.30 -3.79 15.61
CA LYS A 80 18.68 -4.41 16.88
C LYS A 80 19.46 -5.71 16.69
N ASN A 81 19.09 -6.52 15.69
CA ASN A 81 19.69 -7.84 15.45
C ASN A 81 20.91 -7.83 14.52
N GLY A 82 21.49 -6.64 14.23
CA GLY A 82 22.69 -6.55 13.40
C GLY A 82 22.39 -6.72 11.91
N TYR A 83 21.65 -5.77 11.33
CA TYR A 83 21.25 -5.65 9.92
C TYR A 83 22.31 -6.19 8.90
N ARG A 84 22.21 -7.47 8.53
CA ARG A 84 23.03 -8.11 7.46
C ARG A 84 22.25 -8.22 6.14
N VAL A 85 21.46 -7.20 5.80
CA VAL A 85 20.73 -7.17 4.52
C VAL A 85 21.49 -6.26 3.56
N SER A 86 21.88 -6.77 2.41
CA SER A 86 22.52 -6.01 1.33
C SER A 86 21.59 -4.93 0.76
N LEU A 87 22.13 -3.77 0.36
CA LEU A 87 21.37 -2.71 -0.32
C LEU A 87 20.50 -3.23 -1.48
N LYS A 88 21.04 -4.14 -2.31
CA LYS A 88 20.29 -4.78 -3.41
C LYS A 88 18.97 -5.40 -2.95
N ARG A 89 18.95 -6.07 -1.79
CA ARG A 89 17.74 -6.70 -1.24
C ARG A 89 16.74 -5.67 -0.71
N ILE A 90 17.21 -4.55 -0.14
CA ILE A 90 16.36 -3.45 0.30
C ILE A 90 15.61 -2.87 -0.90
N PHE A 91 16.34 -2.54 -1.98
CA PHE A 91 15.73 -2.03 -3.21
C PHE A 91 14.76 -3.03 -3.85
N ILE A 92 15.15 -4.30 -3.98
CA ILE A 92 14.25 -5.33 -4.53
C ILE A 92 12.97 -5.45 -3.70
N TYR A 93 13.07 -5.39 -2.37
CA TYR A 93 11.91 -5.47 -1.49
C TYR A 93 10.96 -4.29 -1.72
N PHE A 94 11.41 -3.04 -1.61
CA PHE A 94 10.54 -1.89 -1.81
C PHE A 94 10.01 -1.78 -3.25
N PHE A 95 10.81 -2.16 -4.24
CA PHE A 95 10.36 -2.26 -5.62
C PHE A 95 9.25 -3.31 -5.78
N SER A 96 9.39 -4.47 -5.14
CA SER A 96 8.35 -5.50 -5.16
C SER A 96 7.04 -5.04 -4.52
N GLN A 97 7.08 -4.17 -3.50
CA GLN A 97 5.88 -3.58 -2.91
C GLN A 97 5.15 -2.65 -3.89
N ILE A 98 5.90 -1.88 -4.69
CA ILE A 98 5.31 -1.05 -5.75
C ILE A 98 4.64 -1.93 -6.81
N VAL A 99 5.32 -2.98 -7.27
CA VAL A 99 4.76 -3.92 -8.25
C VAL A 99 3.51 -4.60 -7.70
N LEU A 100 3.54 -5.05 -6.44
CA LEU A 100 2.41 -5.69 -5.78
C LEU A 100 1.20 -4.74 -5.72
N ALA A 101 1.44 -3.48 -5.35
CA ALA A 101 0.39 -2.48 -5.30
C ALA A 101 -0.22 -2.19 -6.69
N LEU A 102 0.62 -2.11 -7.72
CA LEU A 102 0.18 -1.94 -9.10
C LEU A 102 -0.67 -3.12 -9.58
N VAL A 103 -0.27 -4.36 -9.29
CA VAL A 103 -1.03 -5.57 -9.67
C VAL A 103 -2.41 -5.60 -9.01
N CYS A 104 -2.56 -5.05 -7.81
CA CYS A 104 -3.85 -4.99 -7.12
C CYS A 104 -4.83 -3.99 -7.76
N VAL A 105 -4.32 -2.91 -8.35
CA VAL A 105 -5.13 -1.74 -8.73
C VAL A 105 -5.27 -1.59 -10.24
N LEU A 106 -4.19 -1.81 -11.00
CA LEU A 106 -4.16 -1.60 -12.45
C LEU A 106 -5.20 -2.40 -13.23
N PRO A 107 -5.48 -3.69 -12.91
CA PRO A 107 -6.52 -4.43 -13.63
C PRO A 107 -7.86 -3.70 -13.59
N PHE A 108 -8.28 -3.23 -12.40
CA PHE A 108 -9.53 -2.48 -12.23
C PHE A 108 -9.49 -1.13 -12.94
N ALA A 109 -8.36 -0.42 -12.88
CA ALA A 109 -8.17 0.84 -13.57
C ALA A 109 -8.27 0.71 -15.10
N PHE A 110 -7.77 -0.39 -15.67
CA PHE A 110 -7.91 -0.68 -17.10
C PHE A 110 -9.34 -1.09 -17.49
N PHE A 111 -10.03 -1.84 -16.65
CA PHE A 111 -11.45 -2.19 -16.88
C PHE A 111 -12.41 -1.00 -16.70
N ASP A 112 -11.98 0.05 -16.02
CA ASP A 112 -12.80 1.21 -15.69
C ASP A 112 -12.04 2.53 -15.97
N PHE A 113 -11.56 2.64 -17.20
CA PHE A 113 -10.63 3.69 -17.64
C PHE A 113 -11.14 5.12 -17.42
N SER A 114 -12.46 5.34 -17.47
CA SER A 114 -13.09 6.64 -17.19
C SER A 114 -12.79 7.17 -15.78
N TYR A 115 -12.46 6.28 -14.84
CA TYR A 115 -12.12 6.62 -13.45
C TYR A 115 -10.68 6.24 -13.10
N PHE A 116 -9.79 6.07 -14.09
CA PHE A 116 -8.42 5.60 -13.91
C PHE A 116 -7.67 6.34 -12.79
N SER A 117 -7.78 7.67 -12.73
CA SER A 117 -7.09 8.48 -11.72
C SER A 117 -7.51 8.15 -10.29
N ASP A 118 -8.76 7.76 -10.07
CA ASP A 118 -9.27 7.42 -8.74
C ASP A 118 -8.68 6.10 -8.25
N TYR A 119 -8.51 5.12 -9.13
CA TYR A 119 -7.80 3.89 -8.79
C TYR A 119 -6.34 4.15 -8.44
N ILE A 120 -5.66 5.05 -9.15
CA ILE A 120 -4.25 5.38 -8.89
C ILE A 120 -4.06 6.25 -7.63
N PHE A 121 -5.11 6.93 -7.15
CA PHE A 121 -5.04 7.82 -5.98
C PHE A 121 -4.36 7.19 -4.74
N PRO A 122 -4.75 6.00 -4.25
CA PRO A 122 -4.10 5.35 -3.12
C PRO A 122 -2.61 5.05 -3.35
N LEU A 123 -2.18 4.86 -4.60
CA LEU A 123 -0.78 4.57 -4.93
C LEU A 123 0.13 5.79 -4.73
N ARG A 124 -0.40 7.01 -4.87
CA ARG A 124 0.39 8.25 -4.74
C ARG A 124 0.98 8.40 -3.35
N SER A 125 0.15 8.24 -2.32
CA SER A 125 0.59 8.30 -0.92
C SER A 125 1.50 7.13 -0.56
N LEU A 126 1.18 5.92 -1.06
CA LEU A 126 1.99 4.73 -0.83
C LEU A 126 3.42 4.88 -1.39
N VAL A 127 3.58 5.40 -2.61
CA VAL A 127 4.90 5.61 -3.22
C VAL A 127 5.76 6.55 -2.38
N ILE A 128 5.20 7.66 -1.88
CA ILE A 128 5.92 8.60 -1.01
C ILE A 128 6.38 7.88 0.27
N ILE A 129 5.50 7.11 0.90
CA ILE A 129 5.81 6.37 2.12
C ILE A 129 6.90 5.32 1.89
N LEU A 130 6.80 4.52 0.83
CA LEU A 130 7.80 3.52 0.47
C LEU A 130 9.15 4.17 0.16
N PHE A 131 9.15 5.34 -0.48
CA PHE A 131 10.36 6.11 -0.75
C PHE A 131 11.05 6.55 0.55
N VAL A 132 10.30 7.12 1.50
CA VAL A 132 10.82 7.51 2.83
C VAL A 132 11.38 6.29 3.58
N MET A 133 10.67 5.17 3.58
CA MET A 133 11.12 3.93 4.22
C MET A 133 12.38 3.35 3.57
N THR A 134 12.50 3.48 2.25
CA THR A 134 13.69 3.07 1.49
C THR A 134 14.90 3.91 1.91
N ILE A 135 14.76 5.24 1.94
CA ILE A 135 15.82 6.15 2.38
C ILE A 135 16.24 5.82 3.82
N GLY A 136 15.28 5.69 4.74
CA GLY A 136 15.56 5.34 6.13
C GLY A 136 16.34 4.03 6.25
N SER A 137 15.94 3.01 5.50
CA SER A 137 16.64 1.71 5.45
C SER A 137 18.06 1.82 4.91
N CYS A 138 18.28 2.65 3.89
CA CYS A 138 19.60 2.91 3.32
C CYS A 138 20.52 3.66 4.29
N ILE A 139 20.02 4.69 4.99
CA ILE A 139 20.78 5.43 6.01
C ILE A 139 21.22 4.48 7.13
N ILE A 140 20.30 3.67 7.63
CA ILE A 140 20.58 2.67 8.68
C ILE A 140 21.66 1.68 8.21
N HIS A 141 21.55 1.20 6.97
CA HIS A 141 22.54 0.30 6.40
C HIS A 141 23.93 0.94 6.35
N TYR A 142 24.01 2.20 5.92
CA TYR A 142 25.26 2.95 5.85
C TYR A 142 25.90 3.14 7.24
N VAL A 143 25.13 3.64 8.23
CA VAL A 143 25.62 3.89 9.59
C VAL A 143 26.16 2.61 10.25
N LYS A 144 25.49 1.47 10.05
CA LYS A 144 25.98 0.19 10.58
C LYS A 144 27.23 -0.32 9.88
N LYS A 145 27.38 -0.07 8.57
CA LYS A 145 28.58 -0.45 7.83
C LYS A 145 29.81 0.32 8.31
N THR A 146 29.65 1.59 8.67
CA THR A 146 30.77 2.45 9.14
C THR A 146 31.10 2.26 10.62
N THR A 147 30.19 1.70 11.43
CA THR A 147 30.39 1.48 12.88
C THR A 147 30.73 0.04 13.24
N ALA A 148 30.82 -0.85 12.25
CA ALA A 148 31.32 -2.21 12.45
C ALA A 148 32.86 -2.16 12.52
N PRO A 149 33.49 -2.62 13.62
CA PRO A 149 34.94 -2.71 13.74
C PRO A 149 35.54 -3.72 12.76
#